data_AF-A0A0L0F9Y7-F1
#
_entry.id   AF-A0A0L0F9Y7-F1
#
_cell.length_a   1.000
_cell.length_b   1.000
_cell.length_c   1.000
_cell.angle_alpha   90.00
_cell.angle_beta   90.00
_cell.angle_gamma   90.00
#
_symmetry.space_group_name_H-M   'P 1'
#
loop_
_entity.id
_entity.type
_entity.pdbx_description
1 polymer ?
#
loop_
_entity_poly.entity_id
_entity_poly.type
_entity_poly.pdbx_seq_one_letter_code
_entity_poly.pdbx_strand_id
1 'polypeptide(L)'
;MRALESEQANRLTEFRLTDVITDQDVLTIEPTQSLREIIELLYERSKRRAFITEGVDPPTHYGQIVGVVTLTDLLNLLFNSPMGVY
;
A
#
# COMPACT_ATOMS: atom_id res chain seq x y z
N MET A 1 -17.84 -1.81 -29.72
CA MET A 1 -16.86 -2.09 -28.65
C MET A 1 -15.82 -0.96 -28.53
N ARG A 2 -15.09 -0.59 -29.60
CA ARG A 2 -14.10 0.52 -29.58
C ARG A 2 -14.60 1.90 -29.12
N ALA A 3 -15.86 2.26 -29.42
CA ALA A 3 -16.42 3.56 -29.05
C ALA A 3 -16.63 3.71 -27.52
N LEU A 4 -16.99 2.62 -26.84
CA LEU A 4 -17.20 2.60 -25.39
C LEU A 4 -15.86 2.70 -24.64
N GLU A 5 -14.82 2.07 -25.19
CA GLU A 5 -13.44 2.15 -24.69
C GLU A 5 -12.87 3.57 -24.84
N SER A 6 -13.14 4.25 -25.97
CA SER A 6 -12.73 5.64 -26.16
C SER A 6 -13.46 6.62 -25.23
N GLU A 7 -14.73 6.35 -24.92
CA GLU A 7 -15.51 7.18 -23.99
C GLU A 7 -15.01 7.04 -22.54
N GLN A 8 -14.72 5.80 -22.10
CA GLN A 8 -14.14 5.57 -20.77
C GLN A 8 -12.72 6.15 -20.65
N ALA A 9 -11.89 6.01 -21.69
CA ALA A 9 -10.55 6.58 -21.72
C ALA A 9 -10.59 8.12 -21.61
N ASN A 10 -11.50 8.78 -22.34
CA ASN A 10 -11.67 10.23 -22.22
C ASN A 10 -12.11 10.65 -20.82
N ARG A 11 -13.06 9.92 -20.20
CA ARG A 11 -13.48 10.22 -18.83
C ARG A 11 -12.34 10.13 -17.82
N LEU A 12 -11.39 9.22 -17.99
CA LEU A 12 -10.22 9.11 -17.10
C LEU A 12 -9.30 10.35 -17.17
N THR A 13 -9.33 11.12 -18.27
CA THR A 13 -8.55 12.36 -18.39
C THR A 13 -9.15 13.55 -17.63
N GLU A 14 -10.42 13.45 -17.23
CA GLU A 14 -11.16 14.51 -16.55
C GLU A 14 -10.98 14.46 -15.03
N PHE A 15 -10.62 13.30 -14.47
CA PHE A 15 -10.41 13.14 -13.03
C PHE A 15 -8.94 13.38 -12.65
N ARG A 16 -8.74 14.12 -11.57
CA ARG A 16 -7.46 14.21 -10.87
C ARG A 16 -7.39 13.14 -9.79
N LEU A 17 -6.17 12.79 -9.39
CA LEU A 17 -5.95 11.85 -8.28
C LEU A 17 -6.67 12.30 -6.99
N THR A 18 -6.73 13.61 -6.75
CA THR A 18 -7.44 14.21 -5.61
C THR A 18 -8.95 13.95 -5.62
N ASP A 19 -9.53 13.66 -6.78
CA ASP A 19 -10.96 13.40 -6.92
C ASP A 19 -11.31 11.94 -6.58
N VAL A 20 -10.30 11.05 -6.54
CA VAL A 20 -10.46 9.61 -6.34
C VAL A 20 -9.97 9.16 -4.96
N ILE A 21 -9.01 9.88 -4.36
CA ILE A 21 -8.51 9.56 -3.02
C ILE A 21 -9.56 10.02 -1.98
N THR A 22 -10.41 9.08 -1.55
CA THR A 22 -11.46 9.33 -0.55
C THR A 22 -11.01 9.06 0.89
N ASP A 23 -9.92 8.33 1.08
CA ASP A 23 -9.38 7.97 2.40
C ASP A 23 -8.02 8.66 2.60
N GLN A 24 -7.96 9.55 3.59
CA GLN A 24 -6.74 10.25 3.99
C GLN A 24 -6.04 9.58 5.18
N ASP A 25 -6.64 8.54 5.77
CA ASP A 25 -6.01 7.75 6.83
C ASP A 25 -5.05 6.75 6.20
N VAL A 26 -3.85 7.25 5.89
CA VAL A 26 -2.77 6.46 5.31
C VAL A 26 -1.95 5.83 6.42
N LEU A 27 -1.94 4.49 6.47
CA LEU A 27 -1.07 3.76 7.39
C LEU A 27 0.38 3.81 6.89
N THR A 28 1.25 4.36 7.72
CA THR A 28 2.70 4.38 7.52
C THR A 28 3.39 3.47 8.53
N ILE A 29 4.42 2.76 8.09
CA ILE A 29 5.24 1.86 8.90
C ILE A 29 6.73 2.10 8.63
N GLU A 30 7.58 1.65 9.54
CA GLU A 30 9.04 1.70 9.42
C GLU A 30 9.62 0.34 9.02
N PRO A 31 10.74 0.30 8.27
CA PRO A 31 11.42 -0.94 7.91
C PRO A 31 11.88 -1.80 9.10
N THR A 32 12.06 -1.18 10.27
CA THR A 32 12.52 -1.81 11.51
C THR A 32 11.40 -2.50 12.29
N GLN A 33 10.13 -2.23 11.96
CA GLN A 33 8.98 -2.88 12.61
C GLN A 33 8.90 -4.35 12.23
N SER A 34 8.46 -5.18 13.17
CA SER A 34 8.29 -6.61 12.92
C SER A 34 7.07 -6.87 12.04
N LEU A 35 7.12 -7.97 11.27
CA LEU A 35 5.99 -8.39 10.43
C LEU A 35 4.71 -8.66 11.23
N ARG A 36 4.84 -9.13 12.49
CA ARG A 36 3.70 -9.33 13.39
C ARG A 36 2.98 -8.01 13.65
N GLU A 37 3.73 -6.99 14.11
CA GLU A 37 3.18 -5.66 14.40
C GLU A 37 2.54 -5.06 13.16
N ILE A 38 3.16 -5.23 11.99
CA ILE A 38 2.60 -4.75 10.72
C ILE A 38 1.26 -5.42 10.40
N ILE A 39 1.15 -6.75 10.58
CA ILE A 39 -0.10 -7.49 10.35
C ILE A 39 -1.20 -7.06 11.34
N GLU A 40 -0.85 -6.90 12.62
CA GLU A 40 -1.76 -6.44 13.66
C GLU A 40 -2.27 -5.03 13.36
N LEU A 41 -1.40 -4.09 13.00
CA LEU A 41 -1.76 -2.72 12.61
C LEU A 41 -2.68 -2.69 11.39
N LEU A 42 -2.40 -3.49 10.36
CA LEU A 42 -3.26 -3.61 9.19
C LEU A 42 -4.67 -4.10 9.56
N TYR A 43 -4.76 -5.11 10.44
CA TYR A 43 -6.03 -5.65 10.90
C TYR A 43 -6.83 -4.62 11.73
N GLU A 44 -6.19 -4.04 12.75
CA GLU A 44 -6.82 -3.07 13.66
C GLU A 44 -7.32 -1.82 12.94
N ARG A 45 -6.57 -1.35 11.94
CA ARG A 45 -6.93 -0.17 11.14
C ARG A 45 -7.79 -0.51 9.92
N SER A 46 -8.17 -1.77 9.73
CA SER A 46 -8.91 -2.25 8.55
C SER A 46 -8.25 -1.85 7.21
N LYS A 47 -6.92 -1.84 7.16
CA LYS A 47 -6.14 -1.49 5.97
C LYS A 47 -5.59 -2.76 5.31
N ARG A 48 -5.46 -2.72 3.98
CA ARG A 48 -4.90 -3.83 3.18
C ARG A 48 -3.48 -3.58 2.69
N ARG A 49 -2.94 -2.39 2.98
CA ARG A 49 -1.62 -1.93 2.57
C ARG A 49 -1.12 -0.87 3.55
N ALA A 50 0.20 -0.80 3.68
CA ALA A 50 0.88 0.26 4.42
C ALA A 50 2.02 0.82 3.56
N PHE A 51 2.29 2.11 3.70
CA PHE A 51 3.46 2.75 3.09
C PHE A 51 4.65 2.64 4.03
N ILE A 52 5.80 2.30 3.47
CA ILE A 52 7.05 2.22 4.24
C ILE A 52 7.73 3.57 4.13
N THR A 53 8.05 4.17 5.26
CA THR A 53 8.76 5.45 5.34
C THR A 53 10.09 5.29 6.07
N GLU A 54 11.16 5.87 5.52
CA GLU A 54 12.43 5.99 6.23
C GLU A 54 12.44 7.27 7.09
N GLY A 55 12.98 7.17 8.30
CA GLY A 55 13.28 8.32 9.14
C GLY A 55 12.32 8.53 10.31
N VAL A 56 12.77 8.10 11.48
CA VAL A 56 12.49 8.83 12.72
C VAL A 56 13.86 9.17 13.30
N ASP A 57 14.26 10.42 13.11
CA ASP A 57 15.40 11.08 13.76
C ASP A 57 16.73 11.15 12.96
N PRO A 58 17.23 12.36 12.60
CA PRO A 58 16.61 13.67 12.80
C PRO A 58 15.40 13.88 11.87
N PRO A 59 14.41 14.68 12.32
CA PRO A 59 13.09 14.89 11.68
C PRO A 59 13.11 15.69 10.36
N THR A 60 14.21 15.64 9.61
CA THR A 60 14.36 16.42 8.37
C THR A 60 13.83 15.69 7.14
N HIS A 61 13.58 14.38 7.25
CA HIS A 61 13.06 13.53 6.16
C HIS A 61 11.76 12.82 6.55
N TYR A 62 10.87 13.48 7.32
CA TYR A 62 9.50 13.02 7.42
C TYR A 62 8.92 12.89 6.01
N GLY A 63 8.56 11.67 5.60
CA GLY A 63 7.71 11.45 4.43
C GLY A 63 8.39 10.97 3.16
N GLN A 64 9.63 10.47 3.20
CA GLN A 64 10.12 9.68 2.06
C GLN A 64 9.49 8.28 2.08
N ILE A 65 8.54 8.05 1.19
CA ILE A 65 8.01 6.72 0.93
C ILE A 65 9.09 5.91 0.21
N VAL A 66 9.59 4.87 0.86
CA VAL A 66 10.60 3.95 0.30
C VAL A 66 10.00 2.68 -0.26
N GLY A 67 8.72 2.43 0.02
CA GLY A 67 8.01 1.29 -0.53
C GLY A 67 6.56 1.20 -0.09
N VAL A 68 5.92 0.11 -0.51
CA VAL A 68 4.59 -0.29 -0.10
C VAL A 68 4.64 -1.77 0.26
N VAL A 69 3.98 -2.14 1.36
CA VAL A 69 3.66 -3.54 1.66
C VAL A 69 2.17 -3.74 1.49
N THR A 70 1.79 -4.81 0.82
CA THR A 70 0.40 -5.20 0.61
C THR A 70 0.09 -6.51 1.31
N LEU A 71 -1.20 -6.76 1.54
CA LEU A 71 -1.65 -8.06 2.00
C LEU A 71 -1.18 -9.20 1.08
N THR A 72 -1.07 -8.97 -0.23
CA THR A 72 -0.56 -9.97 -1.18
C THR A 72 0.89 -10.35 -0.87
N ASP A 73 1.75 -9.38 -0.55
CA ASP A 73 3.15 -9.64 -0.20
C ASP A 73 3.25 -10.48 1.08
N LEU A 74 2.42 -10.16 2.08
CA LEU A 74 2.37 -10.90 3.35
C LEU A 74 1.81 -12.31 3.16
N LEU A 75 0.76 -12.48 2.34
CA LEU A 75 0.21 -13.80 2.03
C LEU A 75 1.21 -14.64 1.22
N ASN A 76 1.92 -14.05 0.27
CA ASN A 76 2.97 -14.75 -0.47
C ASN A 76 4.11 -15.20 0.47
N LEU A 77 4.49 -14.39 1.45
CA LEU A 77 5.47 -14.80 2.43
C LEU A 77 4.99 -16.01 3.26
N LEU A 78 3.73 -15.99 3.69
CA LEU A 78 3.15 -17.02 4.56
C LEU A 78 2.83 -18.33 3.82
N PHE A 79 2.39 -18.24 2.56
CA PHE A 79 1.83 -19.38 1.81
C PHE A 79 2.65 -19.79 0.58
N ASN A 80 3.51 -18.90 0.05
CA ASN A 80 4.39 -19.17 -1.09
C ASN A 80 5.88 -19.17 -0.69
N SER A 81 6.16 -19.51 0.57
CA SER A 81 7.54 -19.67 1.04
C SER A 81 8.29 -20.65 0.11
N PRO A 82 9.57 -20.39 -0.25
CA PRO A 82 10.37 -21.25 -1.14
C PRO A 82 10.61 -22.67 -0.57
N MET A 83 10.09 -22.96 0.61
CA MET A 83 10.03 -24.30 1.16
C MET A 83 8.68 -24.92 0.79
N GLY A 84 8.61 -25.50 -0.40
CA GLY A 84 7.52 -26.39 -0.76
C GLY A 84 7.42 -27.51 0.26
N VAL A 85 6.25 -27.65 0.90
CA VAL A 85 5.89 -28.86 1.63
C VAL A 85 4.45 -29.19 1.27
N TYR A 86 4.30 -30.38 0.68
CA TYR A 86 3.05 -31.06 0.36
C TYR A 86 2.25 -31.40 1.61
#